data_AF-A0A2N0RRQ2-F1
#
_entry.id   AF-A0A2N0RRQ2-F1
#
_cell.length_a   1.000
_cell.length_b   1.000
_cell.length_c   1.000
_cell.angle_alpha   90.00
_cell.angle_beta   90.00
_cell.angle_gamma   90.00
#
_symmetry.space_group_name_H-M   'P 1'
#
loop_
_entity.id
_entity.type
_entity.pdbx_description
1 polymer ?
#
loop_
_entity_poly.entity_id
_entity_poly.type
_entity_poly.pdbx_seq_one_letter_code
_entity_poly.pdbx_strand_id
1 'polypeptide(L)'
;VTCNPNWPEITNELLPNQQASDRPDLVTRVFKLKLKSITHDLFIKGVLGKVIAHVHVIEFQKRGLPHAHILMILAPEDKPRISDDFNELVCAEISDKQQQPLLYETV
;
A
#
# COMPACT_ATOMS: atom_id res chain seq x y z
N VAL A 1 1.83 0.27 -3.61
CA VAL A 1 0.69 -0.45 -2.99
C VAL A 1 0.76 -1.92 -3.39
N THR A 2 0.94 -2.82 -2.43
CA THR A 2 0.97 -4.28 -2.68
C THR A 2 -0.38 -4.88 -2.32
N CYS A 3 -0.95 -5.72 -3.18
CA CYS A 3 -2.15 -6.48 -2.83
C CYS A 3 -1.84 -7.52 -1.74
N ASN A 4 -2.65 -7.57 -0.70
CA ASN A 4 -2.60 -8.64 0.30
C ASN A 4 -3.74 -9.64 0.03
N PRO A 5 -3.44 -10.92 -0.28
CA PRO A 5 -4.49 -11.92 -0.54
C PRO A 5 -5.31 -12.26 0.71
N ASN A 6 -4.82 -11.94 1.91
CA ASN A 6 -5.48 -12.22 3.19
C ASN A 6 -6.43 -11.10 3.63
N TRP A 7 -6.73 -10.12 2.78
CA TRP A 7 -7.72 -9.11 3.10
C TRP A 7 -9.12 -9.74 3.29
N PRO A 8 -9.87 -9.37 4.35
CA PRO A 8 -11.21 -9.92 4.59
C PRO A 8 -12.16 -9.77 3.40
N GLU A 9 -12.05 -8.66 2.65
CA GLU A 9 -12.84 -8.40 1.45
C GLU A 9 -12.58 -9.40 0.32
N ILE A 10 -11.45 -10.13 0.37
CA ILE A 10 -11.14 -11.25 -0.54
C ILE A 10 -11.55 -12.56 0.14
N THR A 11 -11.05 -12.83 1.34
CA THR A 11 -11.20 -14.15 1.98
C THR A 11 -12.65 -14.51 2.30
N ASN A 12 -13.48 -13.53 2.66
CA ASN A 12 -14.89 -13.76 2.98
C ASN A 12 -15.73 -14.14 1.74
N GLU A 13 -15.23 -13.83 0.54
CA GLU A 13 -15.92 -14.07 -0.74
C GLU A 13 -15.37 -15.30 -1.49
N LEU A 14 -14.42 -16.03 -0.88
CA LEU A 14 -13.89 -17.28 -1.41
C LEU A 14 -14.84 -18.44 -1.07
N LEU A 15 -15.07 -19.31 -2.05
CA LEU A 15 -15.77 -20.58 -1.82
C LEU A 15 -14.85 -21.58 -1.11
N PRO A 16 -15.40 -22.64 -0.49
CA PRO A 16 -14.58 -23.70 0.10
C PRO A 16 -13.51 -24.21 -0.89
N ASN A 17 -12.26 -24.28 -0.41
CA ASN A 17 -11.08 -24.68 -1.18
C ASN A 17 -10.62 -23.72 -2.29
N GLN A 18 -11.23 -22.54 -2.45
CA GLN A 18 -10.67 -21.49 -3.32
C GLN A 18 -9.55 -20.74 -2.62
N GLN A 19 -8.52 -20.41 -3.40
CA GLN A 19 -7.49 -19.46 -3.04
C GLN A 19 -7.74 -18.12 -3.73
N ALA A 20 -7.14 -17.04 -3.20
CA ALA A 20 -7.23 -15.71 -3.82
C ALA A 20 -6.78 -15.71 -5.29
N SER A 21 -5.76 -16.52 -5.64
CA SER A 21 -5.29 -16.70 -7.01
C SER A 21 -6.34 -17.28 -7.96
N ASP A 22 -7.31 -18.02 -7.45
CA ASP A 22 -8.38 -18.64 -8.24
C ASP A 22 -9.50 -17.62 -8.55
N ARG A 23 -9.49 -16.46 -7.88
CA ARG A 23 -10.46 -15.36 -8.03
C ARG A 23 -9.76 -14.03 -8.37
N PRO A 24 -9.09 -13.94 -9.52
CA PRO A 24 -8.39 -12.72 -9.94
C PRO A 24 -9.33 -11.52 -10.12
N ASP A 25 -10.62 -11.77 -10.37
CA ASP A 25 -11.68 -10.76 -10.42
C ASP A 25 -11.87 -10.08 -9.05
N LEU A 26 -11.96 -10.86 -7.97
CA LEU A 26 -12.09 -10.35 -6.60
C LEU A 26 -10.83 -9.60 -6.18
N VAL A 27 -9.66 -10.22 -6.37
CA VAL A 27 -8.36 -9.64 -6.04
C VAL A 27 -8.19 -8.28 -6.72
N THR A 28 -8.43 -8.20 -8.03
CA THR A 28 -8.26 -6.96 -8.79
C THR A 28 -9.27 -5.89 -8.37
N ARG A 29 -10.52 -6.29 -8.06
CA ARG A 29 -11.55 -5.36 -7.60
C ARG A 29 -11.21 -4.76 -6.24
N VAL A 30 -10.86 -5.60 -5.27
CA VAL A 30 -10.48 -5.13 -3.93
C VAL A 30 -9.23 -4.27 -4.00
N PHE A 31 -8.21 -4.70 -4.74
CA PHE A 31 -7.00 -3.90 -4.97
C PHE A 31 -7.32 -2.53 -5.56
N LYS A 32 -8.16 -2.47 -6.60
CA LYS A 32 -8.56 -1.20 -7.23
C LYS A 32 -9.26 -0.26 -6.25
N LEU A 33 -10.11 -0.79 -5.36
CA LEU A 33 -10.78 0.00 -4.34
C LEU A 33 -9.78 0.56 -3.31
N LYS A 34 -8.84 -0.26 -2.84
CA LYS A 34 -7.77 0.18 -1.93
C LYS A 34 -6.86 1.21 -2.58
N LEU A 35 -6.46 0.97 -3.83
CA LEU A 35 -5.66 1.91 -4.62
C LEU A 35 -6.38 3.25 -4.77
N LYS A 36 -7.68 3.23 -5.13
CA LYS A 36 -8.49 4.44 -5.23
C LYS A 36 -8.50 5.23 -3.92
N SER A 37 -8.71 4.54 -2.78
CA SER A 37 -8.67 5.18 -1.46
C SER A 37 -7.32 5.85 -1.19
N ILE A 38 -6.22 5.12 -1.41
CA ILE A 38 -4.86 5.63 -1.21
C ILE A 38 -4.59 6.84 -2.11
N THR A 39 -4.90 6.75 -3.40
CA THR A 39 -4.70 7.87 -4.33
C THR A 39 -5.57 9.09 -3.99
N HIS A 40 -6.75 8.88 -3.42
CA HIS A 40 -7.58 9.99 -2.95
C HIS A 40 -6.93 10.69 -1.75
N ASP A 41 -6.42 9.94 -0.78
CA ASP A 41 -5.73 10.52 0.36
C ASP A 41 -4.43 11.24 -0.07
N LEU A 42 -3.66 10.64 -0.97
CA LEU A 42 -2.41 11.23 -1.48
C LEU A 42 -2.64 12.49 -2.34
N PHE A 43 -3.57 12.45 -3.29
CA PHE A 43 -3.68 13.48 -4.33
C PHE A 43 -4.78 14.50 -4.09
N ILE A 44 -5.83 14.13 -3.35
CA ILE A 44 -6.97 15.03 -3.08
C ILE A 44 -6.87 15.60 -1.67
N LYS A 45 -6.63 14.76 -0.66
CA LYS A 45 -6.46 15.24 0.71
C LYS A 45 -5.06 15.80 0.98
N GLY A 46 -4.07 15.47 0.14
CA GLY A 46 -2.71 15.98 0.27
C GLY A 46 -2.02 15.54 1.57
N VAL A 47 -2.27 14.30 2.03
CA VAL A 47 -1.77 13.83 3.33
C VAL A 47 -0.24 13.80 3.44
N LEU A 48 0.48 13.85 2.32
CA LEU A 48 1.94 13.97 2.24
C LEU A 48 2.39 15.31 1.64
N GLY A 49 1.53 16.33 1.66
CA GLY A 49 1.74 17.61 0.99
C GLY A 49 1.09 17.70 -0.39
N LYS A 50 1.27 18.84 -1.04
CA LYS A 50 0.66 19.15 -2.34
C LYS A 50 1.40 18.44 -3.47
N VAL A 51 0.72 17.50 -4.11
CA VAL A 51 1.21 16.81 -5.31
C VAL A 51 0.92 17.66 -6.55
N ILE A 52 1.95 18.04 -7.29
CA ILE A 52 1.84 18.84 -8.53
C ILE A 52 1.86 17.99 -9.81
N ALA A 53 2.42 16.78 -9.72
CA ALA A 53 2.34 15.77 -10.78
C ALA A 53 2.51 14.37 -10.18
N HIS A 54 1.96 13.36 -10.84
CA HIS A 54 2.16 11.97 -10.43
C HIS A 54 2.15 11.02 -11.63
N VAL A 55 2.86 9.90 -11.49
CA VAL A 55 2.79 8.77 -12.43
C VAL A 55 2.62 7.51 -11.60
N HIS A 56 1.79 6.58 -12.03
CA HIS A 56 1.75 5.27 -11.43
C HIS A 56 1.58 4.17 -12.48
N VAL A 57 2.12 3.01 -12.16
CA VAL A 57 2.04 1.80 -12.98
C VAL A 57 1.52 0.68 -12.08
N ILE A 58 0.64 -0.15 -12.64
CA ILE A 58 0.17 -1.37 -11.98
C ILE A 58 0.81 -2.54 -12.72
N GLU A 59 1.55 -3.36 -11.98
CA GLU A 59 2.16 -4.59 -12.44
C GLU A 59 1.57 -5.79 -11.70
N PHE A 60 1.60 -6.96 -12.31
CA PHE A 60 1.21 -8.20 -11.66
C PHE A 60 2.48 -8.94 -11.23
N GLN A 61 2.67 -9.06 -9.92
CA GLN A 61 3.81 -9.78 -9.35
C GLN A 61 3.65 -11.30 -9.54
N LYS A 62 4.72 -12.07 -9.26
CA LYS A 62 4.65 -13.54 -9.25
C LYS A 62 3.48 -13.99 -8.38
N ARG A 63 2.70 -14.97 -8.88
CA ARG A 63 1.40 -15.43 -8.35
C ARG A 63 0.19 -14.56 -8.72
N GLY A 64 0.35 -13.59 -9.62
CA GLY A 64 -0.77 -12.87 -10.24
C GLY A 64 -1.42 -11.82 -9.34
N LEU A 65 -0.73 -11.35 -8.30
CA LEU A 65 -1.23 -10.29 -7.44
C LEU A 65 -0.83 -8.91 -7.98
N PRO A 66 -1.76 -7.94 -8.04
CA PRO A 66 -1.45 -6.61 -8.51
C PRO A 66 -0.60 -5.83 -7.49
N HIS A 67 0.31 -5.02 -8.01
CA HIS A 67 1.16 -4.12 -7.26
C HIS A 67 1.23 -2.79 -8.01
N ALA A 68 1.08 -1.68 -7.30
CA ALA A 68 1.19 -0.34 -7.86
C ALA A 68 2.47 0.36 -7.39
N HIS A 69 3.27 0.80 -8.34
CA HIS A 69 4.33 1.79 -8.13
C HIS A 69 3.75 3.17 -8.34
N ILE A 70 3.88 4.06 -7.36
CA ILE A 70 3.34 5.43 -7.41
C ILE A 70 4.48 6.40 -7.18
N LEU A 71 4.76 7.23 -8.18
CA LEU A 71 5.70 8.34 -8.12
C LEU A 71 4.94 9.65 -7.99
N MET A 72 5.34 10.47 -7.03
CA MET A 72 4.74 11.77 -6.74
C MET A 72 5.79 12.87 -6.86
N ILE A 73 5.41 13.96 -7.51
CA ILE A 73 6.19 15.20 -7.54
C ILE A 73 5.46 16.19 -6.64
N LEU A 74 6.08 16.51 -5.50
CA LEU A 74 5.56 17.48 -4.53
C LEU A 74 5.87 18.92 -4.95
N ALA A 75 5.03 19.85 -4.52
CA ALA A 75 5.30 21.27 -4.64
C ALA A 75 6.60 21.65 -3.91
N PRO A 76 7.35 22.67 -4.36
CA PRO A 76 8.63 23.05 -3.76
C PRO A 76 8.59 23.34 -2.26
N GLU A 77 7.46 23.86 -1.78
CA GLU A 77 7.17 24.18 -0.38
C GLU A 77 6.99 22.93 0.51
N ASP A 78 6.46 21.84 -0.04
CA ASP A 78 6.18 20.60 0.70
C ASP A 78 7.24 19.51 0.47
N LYS A 79 8.27 19.82 -0.33
CA LYS A 79 9.30 18.85 -0.67
C LYS A 79 10.28 18.69 0.51
N PRO A 80 10.50 17.47 1.03
CA PRO A 80 11.50 17.24 2.06
C PRO A 80 12.90 17.55 1.53
N ARG A 81 13.71 18.26 2.32
CA ARG A 81 15.06 18.74 1.94
C ARG A 81 16.12 18.30 2.92
N ILE A 82 15.77 18.12 4.19
CA ILE A 82 16.69 17.69 5.25
C ILE A 82 16.23 16.35 5.83
N SER A 83 17.14 15.68 6.56
CA SER A 83 16.87 14.36 7.13
C SER A 83 15.63 14.35 8.04
N ASP A 84 15.39 15.42 8.78
CA ASP A 84 14.27 15.48 9.72
C ASP A 84 12.92 15.47 9.00
N ASP A 85 12.80 16.16 7.86
CA ASP A 85 11.60 16.12 7.02
C ASP A 85 11.27 14.68 6.56
N PHE A 86 12.31 13.90 6.23
CA PHE A 86 12.12 12.50 5.84
C PHE A 86 11.70 11.62 7.02
N ASN A 87 12.21 11.88 8.22
CA ASN A 87 11.82 11.13 9.42
C ASN A 87 10.35 11.35 9.78
N GLU A 88 9.79 12.53 9.49
CA GLU A 88 8.36 12.80 9.67
C GLU A 88 7.47 12.08 8.65
N LEU A 89 7.97 11.88 7.42
CA LEU A 89 7.20 11.26 6.33
C LEU A 89 7.37 9.73 6.25
N VAL A 90 8.52 9.22 6.67
CA VAL A 90 8.89 7.80 6.57
C VAL A 90 9.33 7.31 7.93
N CYS A 91 8.53 6.43 8.51
CA CYS A 91 8.87 5.71 9.74
C CYS A 91 8.96 4.21 9.45
N ALA A 92 9.90 3.55 10.13
CA ALA A 92 9.94 2.11 10.25
C ALA A 92 9.88 1.78 11.75
N GLU A 93 8.86 1.05 12.16
CA GLU A 93 8.68 0.63 13.55
C GLU A 93 9.17 -0.81 13.70
N ILE A 94 9.87 -1.08 14.80
CA ILE A 94 10.14 -2.46 15.23
C ILE A 94 8.86 -2.95 15.91
N SER A 95 8.36 -4.11 15.50
CA SER A 95 7.20 -4.78 16.10
C SER A 95 7.35 -4.86 17.62
N ASP A 96 6.29 -4.69 18.40
CA ASP A 96 6.39 -4.72 19.86
C ASP A 96 6.78 -6.11 20.39
N LYS A 97 7.73 -6.16 21.33
CA LYS A 97 8.27 -7.42 21.88
C LYS A 97 7.22 -8.26 22.62
N GLN A 98 6.25 -7.63 23.27
CA GLN A 98 5.24 -8.34 24.06
C GLN A 98 4.01 -8.72 23.23
N GLN A 99 3.58 -7.84 22.33
CA GLN A 99 2.39 -8.05 21.50
C GLN A 99 2.71 -8.89 20.25
N GLN A 100 3.92 -8.76 19.71
CA GLN A 100 4.36 -9.40 18.47
C GLN A 100 5.77 -10.01 18.59
N PRO A 101 6.01 -10.91 19.58
CA PRO A 101 7.34 -11.45 19.86
C PRO A 101 8.00 -12.12 18.66
N LEU A 102 7.22 -12.86 17.86
CA LEU A 102 7.72 -13.54 16.66
C LEU A 102 8.21 -12.55 15.59
N LEU A 103 7.57 -11.39 15.44
CA LEU A 103 8.02 -10.37 14.49
C LEU A 103 9.21 -9.60 15.06
N TYR A 104 9.21 -9.31 16.37
CA TYR A 104 10.35 -8.68 17.05
C TYR A 104 11.63 -9.52 16.88
N GLU A 105 11.55 -10.84 17.01
CA GLU A 105 12.70 -11.75 16.88
C GLU A 105 13.26 -11.90 15.45
N THR A 106 12.61 -11.32 14.44
CA THR A 106 13.07 -11.40 13.04
C THR A 106 14.06 -10.31 12.62
N VAL A 107 14.32 -9.35 13.51
CA VAL A 107 15.19 -8.18 13.28
C VAL A 107 16.41 -8.26 14.21
#